data_AF-A0A2G8XQB2-F1
#
_entry.id   AF-A0A2G8XQB2-F1
#
_cell.length_a   1.000
_cell.length_b   1.000
_cell.length_c   1.000
_cell.angle_alpha   90.00
_cell.angle_beta   90.00
_cell.angle_gamma   90.00
#
_symmetry.space_group_name_H-M   'P 1'
#
loop_
_entity.id
_entity.type
_entity.pdbx_description
1 polymer ?
#
loop_
_entity_poly.entity_id
_entity_poly.type
_entity_poly.pdbx_seq_one_letter_code
_entity_poly.pdbx_strand_id
1 'polypeptide(L)'
;MWDQPLCHCSEPDFCAEMNQHQVTIIWGVLVGFSVFVPTCSAGVTSTLSATSLTSGNSGNHVNQNAERRNVVLTQNLPASAEQFPAEFSLGRKSFQSLAMSSVAQIQEGRHALHQLKALETNCRHATQAIVVIDAGSSSTRPNIFLMQTLSCPFQQRTVIPHSIRQVATGMRHTRLREVLEKWLDQYAGEGWESRSVDSRILLRFFRRMLQTANEFFGALEENIVGLFETHLSDEEKVHVKALGVPVVFYSTGGVRDFHDWYRDGFFVALRHSINNFSNKISYKFFTNPELTRPITGAEEGLYAFLTLNHLTHRLKEESSFCDRGEGDFKTCRNDLAGVVEFGGTSAQVVFPLAPTDVLPSSVKAVNLQRERFLPKRYPSADVISVSFMHLGVD
;
A
#
# COMPACT_ATOMS: atom_id res chain seq x y z
N MET A 1 4.25 -13.06 48.89
CA MET A 1 4.65 -14.48 49.03
C MET A 1 4.10 -15.19 47.80
N TRP A 2 4.87 -15.15 46.69
CA TRP A 2 5.68 -16.28 46.16
C TRP A 2 4.79 -17.48 45.80
N ASP A 3 4.84 -18.13 44.63
CA ASP A 3 5.57 -17.93 43.38
C ASP A 3 5.03 -18.98 42.37
N GLN A 4 5.01 -18.60 41.09
CA GLN A 4 5.29 -19.37 39.87
C GLN A 4 4.25 -19.30 38.74
N PRO A 5 4.68 -18.90 37.52
CA PRO A 5 3.88 -18.89 36.30
C PRO A 5 4.07 -20.19 35.49
N LEU A 6 2.99 -20.69 34.90
CA LEU A 6 3.05 -21.70 33.85
C LEU A 6 3.20 -20.99 32.49
N CYS A 7 4.40 -21.09 31.93
CA CYS A 7 4.66 -20.79 30.53
C CYS A 7 3.87 -21.75 29.64
N HIS A 8 3.02 -21.23 28.77
CA HIS A 8 2.68 -21.92 27.53
C HIS A 8 3.02 -21.01 26.36
N CYS A 9 4.12 -21.36 25.68
CA CYS A 9 4.46 -20.87 24.36
C CYS A 9 3.48 -21.48 23.35
N SER A 10 2.70 -20.63 22.68
CA SER A 10 2.08 -20.96 21.40
C SER A 10 2.03 -19.69 20.56
N GLU A 11 3.14 -19.43 19.88
CA GLU A 11 3.24 -18.49 18.76
C GLU A 11 3.15 -19.31 17.45
N PRO A 12 2.72 -18.72 16.31
CA PRO A 12 3.28 -17.48 15.82
C PRO A 12 2.25 -16.38 15.63
N ASP A 13 2.41 -15.32 16.43
CA ASP A 13 2.03 -13.97 16.07
C ASP A 13 2.89 -13.53 14.88
N PHE A 14 2.41 -13.86 13.69
CA PHE A 14 2.81 -13.20 12.45
C PHE A 14 1.69 -12.25 12.02
N CYS A 15 1.25 -11.40 12.93
CA CYS A 15 0.57 -10.18 12.55
C CYS A 15 1.63 -9.25 11.95
N ALA A 16 1.60 -9.10 10.63
CA ALA A 16 2.34 -8.04 9.96
C ALA A 16 1.83 -6.69 10.49
N GLU A 17 2.49 -6.15 11.52
CA GLU A 17 2.31 -4.77 11.95
C GLU A 17 2.78 -3.87 10.80
N MET A 18 1.83 -3.50 9.94
CA MET A 18 2.02 -2.42 9.01
C MET A 18 2.10 -1.14 9.84
N ASN A 19 3.32 -0.61 9.98
CA ASN A 19 3.61 0.58 10.76
C ASN A 19 2.62 1.71 10.38
N GLN A 20 2.01 2.37 11.38
CA GLN A 20 0.98 3.41 11.24
C GLN A 20 1.39 4.56 10.30
N HIS A 21 2.69 4.67 10.00
CA HIS A 21 3.30 5.64 9.09
C HIS A 21 3.40 5.20 7.61
N GLN A 22 3.35 3.91 7.30
CA GLN A 22 3.30 3.40 5.91
C GLN A 22 1.86 3.33 5.41
N VAL A 23 0.97 2.97 6.33
CA VAL A 23 -0.48 3.11 6.28
C VAL A 23 -0.86 4.40 5.51
N THR A 24 -0.59 5.60 6.03
CA THR A 24 -1.21 6.81 5.46
C THR A 24 -0.80 7.21 4.02
N ILE A 25 0.41 6.91 3.55
CA ILE A 25 0.82 7.19 2.16
C ILE A 25 0.13 6.23 1.19
N ILE A 26 0.14 4.93 1.54
CA ILE A 26 -0.56 3.91 0.77
C ILE A 26 -2.05 4.28 0.72
N TRP A 27 -2.63 4.74 1.82
CA TRP A 27 -4.05 5.07 1.90
C TRP A 27 -4.46 6.34 1.16
N GLY A 28 -3.64 7.39 1.21
CA GLY A 28 -3.90 8.59 0.41
C GLY A 28 -4.02 8.24 -1.07
N VAL A 29 -3.08 7.45 -1.57
CA VAL A 29 -3.05 7.00 -2.97
C VAL A 29 -4.25 6.14 -3.33
N LEU A 30 -4.59 5.14 -2.51
CA LEU A 30 -5.61 4.13 -2.85
C LEU A 30 -7.06 4.64 -2.82
N VAL A 31 -7.39 5.61 -1.96
CA VAL A 31 -8.74 6.19 -1.90
C VAL A 31 -9.02 7.05 -3.13
N GLY A 32 -8.06 7.90 -3.54
CA GLY A 32 -8.21 8.70 -4.75
C GLY A 32 -8.15 7.93 -6.07
N PHE A 33 -7.89 6.62 -6.06
CA PHE A 33 -8.12 5.76 -7.23
C PHE A 33 -9.54 5.17 -7.29
N SER A 34 -10.17 5.02 -6.13
CA SER A 34 -11.44 4.30 -5.98
C SER A 34 -12.65 5.16 -6.33
N VAL A 35 -12.54 6.46 -6.03
CA VAL A 35 -13.54 7.49 -6.35
C VAL A 35 -13.44 7.95 -7.83
N PHE A 36 -12.35 7.61 -8.55
CA PHE A 36 -11.97 8.30 -9.79
C PHE A 36 -11.55 7.40 -10.96
N VAL A 37 -12.52 6.69 -11.53
CA VAL A 37 -12.40 6.29 -12.94
C VAL A 37 -13.37 7.15 -13.76
N PRO A 38 -12.93 8.27 -14.36
CA PRO A 38 -13.63 8.88 -15.48
C PRO A 38 -13.22 8.15 -16.77
N THR A 39 -14.20 7.61 -17.47
CA THR A 39 -14.08 7.18 -18.86
C THR A 39 -13.78 8.40 -19.74
N CYS A 40 -12.53 8.62 -20.14
CA CYS A 40 -12.19 9.46 -21.28
C CYS A 40 -10.86 9.02 -21.91
N SER A 41 -10.98 8.27 -23.00
CA SER A 41 -9.93 8.02 -23.98
C SER A 41 -9.67 9.29 -24.79
N ALA A 42 -8.47 9.87 -24.67
CA ALA A 42 -7.95 10.82 -25.64
C ALA A 42 -6.44 10.63 -25.75
N GLY A 43 -5.99 10.21 -26.93
CA GLY A 43 -4.59 9.96 -27.22
C GLY A 43 -3.79 11.26 -27.28
N VAL A 44 -2.55 11.19 -26.81
CA VAL A 44 -1.52 12.19 -27.10
C VAL A 44 -0.31 11.44 -27.64
N THR A 45 -0.21 11.46 -28.96
CA THR A 45 1.02 11.18 -29.71
C THR A 45 2.04 12.27 -29.42
N SER A 46 3.24 11.90 -29.00
CA SER A 46 4.40 12.79 -29.10
C SER A 46 5.58 12.03 -29.71
N THR A 47 5.86 12.40 -30.95
CA THR A 47 7.08 12.12 -31.70
C THR A 47 8.23 12.96 -31.15
N LEU A 48 9.37 12.35 -30.84
CA LEU A 48 10.64 13.07 -30.72
C LEU A 48 11.77 12.30 -31.39
N SER A 49 12.23 12.93 -32.48
CA SER A 49 13.39 12.63 -33.30
C SER A 49 14.68 12.83 -32.50
N ALA A 50 15.64 11.92 -32.64
CA ALA A 50 17.00 12.11 -32.15
C ALA A 50 17.95 12.32 -33.33
N THR A 51 18.40 13.57 -33.50
CA THR A 51 19.53 13.96 -34.33
C THR A 51 20.83 13.64 -33.61
N SER A 52 21.79 13.11 -34.36
CA SER A 52 23.19 12.90 -33.99
C SER A 52 23.96 14.22 -33.93
N LEU A 53 24.93 14.31 -33.02
CA LEU A 53 26.16 15.09 -33.20
C LEU A 53 27.23 14.67 -32.18
N THR A 54 28.47 14.73 -32.63
CA THR A 54 29.67 14.04 -32.15
C THR A 54 30.61 14.91 -31.31
N SER A 55 31.45 14.20 -30.55
CA SER A 55 32.85 14.49 -30.18
C SER A 55 33.15 15.23 -28.87
N GLY A 56 34.21 14.75 -28.18
CA GLY A 56 35.04 15.58 -27.30
C GLY A 56 35.49 14.92 -26.00
N ASN A 57 36.60 14.17 -26.05
CA ASN A 57 37.30 13.58 -24.90
C ASN A 57 37.88 14.64 -23.94
N SER A 58 37.71 14.46 -22.63
CA SER A 58 38.80 14.56 -21.63
C SER A 58 38.34 14.29 -20.20
N GLY A 59 39.17 13.57 -19.44
CA GLY A 59 39.24 13.73 -17.98
C GLY A 59 38.76 12.54 -17.15
N ASN A 60 39.61 11.53 -17.01
CA ASN A 60 39.51 10.47 -16.00
C ASN A 60 39.51 11.04 -14.56
N HIS A 61 38.53 10.66 -13.75
CA HIS A 61 38.72 10.27 -12.34
C HIS A 61 37.44 9.58 -11.84
N VAL A 62 37.41 8.25 -11.85
CA VAL A 62 36.44 7.47 -11.07
C VAL A 62 37.18 6.45 -10.24
N ASN A 63 36.79 6.46 -8.97
CA ASN A 63 37.32 5.70 -7.86
C ASN A 63 37.31 4.20 -8.11
N GLN A 64 38.42 3.61 -7.68
CA GLN A 64 38.63 2.20 -7.42
C GLN A 64 37.58 1.70 -6.42
N ASN A 65 36.76 0.73 -6.82
CA ASN A 65 36.33 -0.42 -6.01
C ASN A 65 35.24 -1.19 -6.76
N ALA A 66 35.63 -1.89 -7.83
CA ALA A 66 34.82 -2.94 -8.41
C ALA A 66 35.76 -4.04 -8.97
N GLU A 67 35.36 -5.29 -8.75
CA GLU A 67 35.91 -6.50 -9.35
C GLU A 67 37.33 -6.95 -8.90
N ARG A 68 37.44 -7.45 -7.66
CA ARG A 68 38.35 -8.59 -7.43
C ARG A 68 37.73 -9.84 -8.08
N ARG A 69 37.96 -10.02 -9.38
CA ARG A 69 37.89 -11.35 -10.00
C ARG A 69 39.00 -12.18 -9.39
N ASN A 70 38.66 -13.14 -8.55
CA ASN A 70 39.60 -14.19 -8.12
C ASN A 70 39.85 -15.12 -9.32
N VAL A 71 40.69 -14.68 -10.25
CA VAL A 71 41.37 -15.59 -11.19
C VAL A 71 42.43 -16.31 -10.39
N VAL A 72 42.17 -17.57 -10.04
CA VAL A 72 43.19 -18.43 -9.47
C VAL A 72 44.12 -18.84 -10.62
N LEU A 73 45.30 -18.21 -10.67
CA LEU A 73 46.45 -18.70 -11.42
C LEU A 73 46.77 -20.12 -10.94
N THR A 74 47.07 -21.01 -11.90
CA THR A 74 47.43 -22.42 -11.76
C THR A 74 48.76 -22.67 -11.03
N GLN A 75 49.12 -21.83 -10.06
CA GLN A 75 50.36 -21.91 -9.31
C GLN A 75 50.02 -21.97 -7.82
N ASN A 76 49.69 -23.17 -7.34
CA ASN A 76 49.86 -23.61 -5.95
C ASN A 76 49.48 -25.11 -5.89
N LEU A 77 50.30 -25.94 -6.53
CA LEU A 77 50.41 -27.36 -6.21
C LEU A 77 51.71 -27.53 -5.41
N PRO A 78 51.71 -28.27 -4.29
CA PRO A 78 52.92 -28.49 -3.50
C PRO A 78 53.98 -29.23 -4.33
N ALA A 79 55.23 -28.79 -4.22
CA ALA A 79 56.39 -29.24 -5.00
C ALA A 79 56.87 -30.69 -4.71
N SER A 80 56.05 -31.52 -4.07
CA SER A 80 56.40 -32.90 -3.72
C SER A 80 55.80 -33.95 -4.68
N ALA A 81 55.39 -33.55 -5.88
CA ALA A 81 54.79 -34.45 -6.89
C ALA A 81 55.71 -34.76 -8.09
N GLU A 82 57.01 -34.43 -8.03
CA GLU A 82 57.94 -34.62 -9.17
C GLU A 82 58.76 -35.91 -9.16
N GLN A 83 58.52 -36.84 -8.24
CA GLN A 83 59.19 -38.15 -8.29
C GLN A 83 58.19 -39.30 -8.18
N PHE A 84 57.60 -39.65 -9.32
CA PHE A 84 56.96 -40.95 -9.54
C PHE A 84 57.47 -41.54 -10.87
N PRO A 85 57.82 -42.84 -10.94
CA PRO A 85 58.47 -43.43 -12.11
C PRO A 85 57.56 -43.45 -13.35
N ALA A 86 58.18 -43.39 -14.52
CA ALA A 86 57.56 -43.25 -15.85
C ALA A 86 56.84 -44.51 -16.38
N GLU A 87 56.10 -45.22 -15.54
CA GLU A 87 55.27 -46.38 -15.93
C GLU A 87 53.80 -46.19 -15.57
N PHE A 88 53.18 -45.06 -15.92
CA PHE A 88 51.72 -44.89 -15.83
C PHE A 88 51.21 -43.86 -16.86
N SER A 89 51.53 -44.06 -18.15
CA SER A 89 51.05 -43.18 -19.23
C SER A 89 49.55 -43.31 -19.52
N LEU A 90 48.90 -44.39 -19.07
CA LEU A 90 47.44 -44.55 -19.08
C LEU A 90 46.74 -43.84 -17.90
N GLY A 91 47.45 -43.46 -16.83
CA GLY A 91 46.88 -42.82 -15.63
C GLY A 91 46.93 -41.29 -15.62
N ARG A 92 47.82 -40.65 -16.39
CA ARG A 92 47.94 -39.17 -16.42
C ARG A 92 46.76 -38.46 -17.08
N LYS A 93 46.21 -39.01 -18.17
CA LYS A 93 45.01 -38.46 -18.82
C LYS A 93 43.77 -38.63 -17.95
N SER A 94 43.64 -39.74 -17.22
CA SER A 94 42.54 -39.93 -16.28
C SER A 94 42.69 -39.05 -15.05
N PHE A 95 43.90 -38.82 -14.55
CA PHE A 95 44.15 -37.93 -13.42
C PHE A 95 43.88 -36.45 -13.75
N GLN A 96 44.28 -35.98 -14.93
CA GLN A 96 43.96 -34.61 -15.37
C GLN A 96 42.46 -34.40 -15.61
N SER A 97 41.75 -35.38 -16.19
CA SER A 97 40.30 -35.29 -16.34
C SER A 97 39.56 -35.37 -15.00
N LEU A 98 40.03 -36.21 -14.06
CA LEU A 98 39.54 -36.27 -12.67
C LEU A 98 39.81 -34.96 -11.93
N ALA A 99 40.98 -34.34 -12.10
CA ALA A 99 41.32 -33.06 -11.48
C ALA A 99 40.48 -31.91 -12.06
N MET A 100 40.27 -31.87 -13.38
CA MET A 100 39.38 -30.87 -14.00
C MET A 100 37.91 -31.06 -13.61
N SER A 101 37.44 -32.31 -13.53
CA SER A 101 36.11 -32.65 -13.02
C SER A 101 35.95 -32.23 -11.55
N SER A 102 36.99 -32.44 -10.72
CA SER A 102 36.98 -32.01 -9.31
C SER A 102 36.97 -30.49 -9.17
N VAL A 103 37.73 -29.76 -10.00
CA VAL A 103 37.72 -28.28 -10.01
C VAL A 103 36.33 -27.76 -10.43
N ALA A 104 35.71 -28.37 -11.44
CA ALA A 104 34.35 -28.01 -11.86
C ALA A 104 33.32 -28.24 -10.73
N GLN A 105 33.39 -29.38 -10.04
CA GLN A 105 32.53 -29.68 -8.89
C GLN A 105 32.77 -28.73 -7.72
N ILE A 106 34.02 -28.34 -7.45
CA ILE A 106 34.35 -27.33 -6.42
C ILE A 106 33.77 -25.97 -6.80
N GLN A 107 33.83 -25.57 -8.08
CA GLN A 107 33.25 -24.32 -8.55
C GLN A 107 31.73 -24.33 -8.46
N GLU A 108 31.09 -25.43 -8.83
CA GLU A 108 29.65 -25.64 -8.65
C GLU A 108 29.25 -25.50 -7.18
N GLY A 109 29.98 -26.17 -6.27
CA GLY A 109 29.76 -26.06 -4.82
C GLY A 109 29.93 -24.63 -4.29
N ARG A 110 30.95 -23.90 -4.77
CA ARG A 110 31.13 -22.47 -4.42
C ARG A 110 29.99 -21.61 -4.94
N HIS A 111 29.54 -21.87 -6.17
CA HIS A 111 28.45 -21.11 -6.76
C HIS A 111 27.14 -21.35 -6.00
N ALA A 112 26.83 -22.60 -5.67
CA ALA A 112 25.68 -22.95 -4.84
C ALA A 112 25.73 -22.28 -3.45
N LEU A 113 26.89 -22.29 -2.78
CA LEU A 113 27.07 -21.60 -1.50
C LEU A 113 26.85 -20.08 -1.63
N HIS A 114 27.40 -19.46 -2.68
CA HIS A 114 27.20 -18.02 -2.92
C HIS A 114 25.74 -17.68 -3.21
N GLN A 115 25.03 -18.51 -3.97
CA GLN A 115 23.60 -18.32 -4.23
C GLN A 115 22.78 -18.45 -2.95
N LEU A 116 23.03 -19.48 -2.12
CA LEU A 116 22.34 -19.67 -0.85
C LEU A 116 22.60 -18.50 0.11
N LYS A 117 23.86 -18.03 0.19
CA LYS A 117 24.20 -16.83 0.96
C LYS A 117 23.48 -15.59 0.46
N ALA A 118 23.39 -15.39 -0.85
CA ALA A 118 22.64 -14.28 -1.43
C ALA A 118 21.14 -14.37 -1.10
N LEU A 119 20.56 -15.57 -1.09
CA LEU A 119 19.15 -15.79 -0.77
C LEU A 119 18.79 -15.43 0.69
N GLU A 120 19.72 -15.56 1.64
CA GLU A 120 19.51 -15.16 3.03
C GLU A 120 19.87 -13.71 3.31
N THR A 121 20.79 -13.09 2.55
CA THR A 121 21.22 -11.70 2.78
C THR A 121 20.43 -10.67 1.99
N ASN A 122 19.88 -11.03 0.83
CA ASN A 122 19.21 -10.08 -0.05
C ASN A 122 17.76 -9.84 0.38
N CYS A 123 17.29 -8.61 0.14
CA CYS A 123 15.88 -8.30 0.29
C CYS A 123 15.04 -9.07 -0.72
N ARG A 124 13.85 -9.51 -0.31
CA ARG A 124 12.91 -10.26 -1.14
C ARG A 124 11.66 -9.45 -1.41
N HIS A 125 11.23 -9.49 -2.67
CA HIS A 125 9.98 -8.90 -3.11
C HIS A 125 8.83 -9.90 -2.95
N ALA A 126 7.64 -9.41 -2.59
CA ALA A 126 6.41 -10.20 -2.66
C ALA A 126 5.23 -9.30 -3.01
N THR A 127 4.34 -9.79 -3.86
CA THR A 127 3.12 -9.08 -4.26
C THR A 127 2.08 -9.19 -3.16
N GLN A 128 1.51 -8.07 -2.75
CA GLN A 128 0.38 -8.01 -1.84
C GLN A 128 -0.81 -7.31 -2.52
N ALA A 129 -2.01 -7.79 -2.24
CA ALA A 129 -3.24 -7.14 -2.67
C ALA A 129 -3.84 -6.32 -1.53
N ILE A 130 -4.58 -5.29 -1.91
CA ILE A 130 -5.35 -4.47 -1.00
C ILE A 130 -6.67 -4.11 -1.65
N VAL A 131 -7.72 -4.08 -0.84
CA VAL A 131 -9.06 -3.77 -1.32
C VAL A 131 -9.50 -2.47 -0.69
N VAL A 132 -9.89 -1.51 -1.52
CA VAL A 132 -10.52 -0.27 -1.06
C VAL A 132 -11.97 -0.28 -1.51
N ILE A 133 -12.87 -0.25 -0.54
CA ILE A 133 -14.30 -0.20 -0.73
C ILE A 133 -14.73 1.24 -0.56
N ASP A 134 -15.12 1.85 -1.68
CA ASP A 134 -15.70 3.18 -1.74
C ASP A 134 -17.20 3.05 -1.47
N ALA A 135 -17.64 3.51 -0.31
CA ALA A 135 -19.06 3.57 0.07
C ALA A 135 -19.58 5.00 -0.09
N GLY A 136 -19.74 5.40 -1.34
CA GLY A 136 -20.26 6.70 -1.75
C GLY A 136 -21.75 6.91 -1.47
N SER A 137 -22.23 8.12 -1.75
CA SER A 137 -23.66 8.48 -1.62
C SER A 137 -24.57 7.69 -2.57
N SER A 138 -24.06 7.33 -3.76
CA SER A 138 -24.83 6.70 -4.83
C SER A 138 -24.67 5.18 -4.90
N SER A 139 -23.52 4.63 -4.51
CA SER A 139 -23.25 3.20 -4.55
C SER A 139 -22.07 2.81 -3.66
N THR A 140 -21.96 1.51 -3.35
CA THR A 140 -20.76 0.95 -2.72
C THR A 140 -19.98 0.12 -3.74
N ARG A 141 -18.68 0.32 -3.88
CA ARG A 141 -17.87 -0.33 -4.93
C ARG A 141 -16.49 -0.76 -4.42
N PRO A 142 -16.11 -2.05 -4.58
CA PRO A 142 -14.76 -2.49 -4.26
C PRO A 142 -13.77 -2.16 -5.40
N ASN A 143 -12.56 -1.77 -5.02
CA ASN A 143 -11.44 -1.50 -5.90
C ASN A 143 -10.25 -2.34 -5.45
N ILE A 144 -9.64 -3.06 -6.39
CA ILE A 144 -8.51 -3.93 -6.13
C ILE A 144 -7.23 -3.28 -6.60
N PHE A 145 -6.25 -3.28 -5.71
CA PHE A 145 -4.91 -2.83 -6.00
C PHE A 145 -3.91 -3.90 -5.67
N LEU A 146 -2.81 -3.89 -6.43
CA LEU A 146 -1.62 -4.65 -6.13
C LEU A 146 -0.48 -3.71 -5.82
N MET A 147 0.41 -4.17 -4.95
CA MET A 147 1.65 -3.50 -4.61
C MET A 147 2.75 -4.53 -4.39
N GLN A 148 3.99 -4.12 -4.61
CA GLN A 148 5.16 -4.86 -4.18
C GLN A 148 5.53 -4.48 -2.76
N THR A 149 5.80 -5.51 -1.96
CA THR A 149 6.40 -5.39 -0.63
C THR A 149 7.85 -5.83 -0.70
N LEU A 150 8.70 -5.21 0.10
CA LEU A 150 10.10 -5.54 0.27
C LEU A 150 10.33 -6.03 1.70
N SER A 151 10.97 -7.19 1.84
CA SER A 151 11.36 -7.77 3.13
C SER A 151 12.87 -7.93 3.15
N CYS A 152 13.55 -7.17 4.01
CA CYS A 152 15.00 -7.22 4.17
C CYS A 152 15.37 -7.85 5.52
N PRO A 153 16.49 -8.60 5.63
CA PRO A 153 16.99 -9.08 6.91
C PRO A 153 17.18 -7.93 7.92
N PHE A 154 16.81 -8.17 9.18
CA PHE A 154 16.87 -7.19 10.27
C PHE A 154 16.00 -5.93 10.09
N GLN A 155 15.08 -5.92 9.13
CA GLN A 155 14.14 -4.84 8.90
C GLN A 155 12.71 -5.37 8.83
N GLN A 156 11.74 -4.50 9.07
CA GLN A 156 10.34 -4.81 8.85
C GLN A 156 10.03 -4.88 7.34
N ARG A 157 8.96 -5.60 6.98
CA ARG A 157 8.44 -5.57 5.62
C ARG A 157 7.84 -4.20 5.32
N THR A 158 8.19 -3.63 4.18
CA THR A 158 7.70 -2.33 3.74
C THR A 158 7.04 -2.39 2.38
N VAL A 159 6.05 -1.54 2.13
CA VAL A 159 5.48 -1.38 0.79
C VAL A 159 6.34 -0.45 -0.05
N ILE A 160 6.49 -0.75 -1.34
CA ILE A 160 7.12 0.13 -2.32
C ILE A 160 6.03 1.03 -2.93
N PRO A 161 5.91 2.32 -2.56
CA PRO A 161 4.74 3.13 -2.90
C PRO A 161 4.50 3.30 -4.41
N HIS A 162 5.56 3.41 -5.20
CA HIS A 162 5.44 3.58 -6.66
C HIS A 162 5.00 2.30 -7.40
N SER A 163 4.95 1.15 -6.71
CA SER A 163 4.46 -0.11 -7.28
C SER A 163 2.94 -0.29 -7.14
N ILE A 164 2.26 0.60 -6.41
CA ILE A 164 0.81 0.56 -6.23
C ILE A 164 0.14 0.78 -7.59
N ARG A 165 -0.66 -0.20 -8.02
CA ARG A 165 -1.44 -0.14 -9.24
C ARG A 165 -2.85 -0.66 -9.01
N GLN A 166 -3.84 0.03 -9.58
CA GLN A 166 -5.20 -0.50 -9.66
C GLN A 166 -5.24 -1.62 -10.69
N VAL A 167 -5.90 -2.73 -10.35
CA VAL A 167 -5.98 -3.90 -11.21
C VAL A 167 -7.39 -4.12 -11.70
N ALA A 168 -8.37 -3.93 -10.82
CA ALA A 168 -9.75 -4.11 -11.17
C ALA A 168 -10.66 -3.22 -10.32
N THR A 169 -11.82 -2.92 -10.88
CA THR A 169 -12.91 -2.29 -10.14
C THR A 169 -14.14 -3.17 -10.22
N GLY A 170 -14.77 -3.40 -9.07
CA GLY A 170 -15.96 -4.22 -8.96
C GLY A 170 -17.23 -3.59 -9.50
N MET A 171 -18.34 -4.30 -9.32
CA MET A 171 -19.65 -3.79 -9.66
C MET A 171 -20.16 -2.82 -8.59
N ARG A 172 -21.16 -2.01 -8.94
CA ARG A 172 -21.83 -1.14 -7.98
C ARG A 172 -22.82 -1.97 -7.15
N HIS A 173 -22.65 -1.95 -5.84
CA HIS A 173 -23.57 -2.54 -4.86
C HIS A 173 -24.42 -1.44 -4.20
N THR A 174 -25.40 -1.89 -3.41
CA THR A 174 -26.27 -1.02 -2.60
C THR A 174 -25.45 -0.01 -1.81
N ARG A 175 -25.90 1.25 -1.82
CA ARG A 175 -25.28 2.32 -1.04
C ARG A 175 -25.48 2.09 0.45
N LEU A 176 -24.47 2.41 1.26
CA LEU A 176 -24.49 2.16 2.70
C LEU A 176 -25.66 2.86 3.42
N ARG A 177 -26.04 4.06 2.94
CA ARG A 177 -27.20 4.82 3.42
C ARG A 177 -28.49 4.00 3.35
N GLU A 178 -28.74 3.37 2.21
CA GLU A 178 -29.94 2.58 1.97
C GLU A 178 -29.99 1.32 2.84
N VAL A 179 -28.82 0.73 3.14
CA VAL A 179 -28.73 -0.41 4.08
C VAL A 179 -29.19 0.00 5.48
N LEU A 180 -28.76 1.17 5.95
CA LEU A 180 -29.17 1.71 7.25
C LEU A 180 -30.63 2.17 7.25
N GLU A 181 -31.09 2.83 6.20
CA GLU A 181 -32.50 3.25 6.03
C GLU A 181 -33.43 2.04 6.09
N LYS A 182 -33.16 0.98 5.34
CA LYS A 182 -33.97 -0.26 5.36
C LYS A 182 -34.01 -0.91 6.74
N TRP A 183 -32.89 -0.90 7.46
CA TRP A 183 -32.84 -1.40 8.83
C TRP A 183 -33.70 -0.52 9.77
N LEU A 184 -33.63 0.81 9.65
CA LEU A 184 -34.46 1.72 10.44
C LEU A 184 -35.94 1.63 10.08
N ASP A 185 -36.30 1.54 8.81
CA ASP A 185 -37.69 1.35 8.37
C ASP A 185 -38.31 0.11 9.00
N GLN A 186 -37.53 -0.98 9.09
CA GLN A 186 -37.98 -2.23 9.69
C GLN A 186 -38.10 -2.17 11.22
N TYR A 187 -37.14 -1.55 11.91
CA TYR A 187 -37.00 -1.69 13.37
C TYR A 187 -37.35 -0.42 14.17
N ALA A 188 -37.13 0.76 13.60
CA ALA A 188 -37.62 2.04 14.11
C ALA A 188 -39.06 2.32 13.62
N GLY A 189 -39.47 1.66 12.54
CA GLY A 189 -40.77 1.70 11.92
C GLY A 189 -40.89 2.79 10.84
N GLU A 190 -41.80 2.59 9.90
CA GLU A 190 -42.02 3.48 8.75
C GLU A 190 -42.24 4.94 9.18
N GLY A 191 -41.60 5.86 8.45
CA GLY A 191 -41.63 7.30 8.74
C GLY A 191 -40.75 7.72 9.92
N TRP A 192 -39.74 6.92 10.29
CA TRP A 192 -38.79 7.24 11.38
C TRP A 192 -38.09 8.60 11.17
N GLU A 193 -37.89 9.03 9.93
CA GLU A 193 -37.28 10.32 9.57
C GLU A 193 -38.14 11.53 10.00
N SER A 194 -39.46 11.34 10.09
CA SER A 194 -40.43 12.41 10.40
C SER A 194 -40.87 12.45 11.85
N ARG A 195 -40.30 11.59 12.72
CA ARG A 195 -40.73 11.45 14.12
C ARG A 195 -39.56 11.25 15.07
N SER A 196 -39.79 11.51 16.35
CA SER A 196 -38.79 11.19 17.38
C SER A 196 -38.62 9.67 17.50
N VAL A 197 -37.37 9.22 17.46
CA VAL A 197 -36.98 7.81 17.66
C VAL A 197 -36.14 7.71 18.93
N ASP A 198 -36.53 6.83 19.87
CA ASP A 198 -35.64 6.51 21.00
C ASP A 198 -34.60 5.49 20.56
N SER A 199 -33.40 5.99 20.25
CA SER A 199 -32.28 5.18 19.75
C SER A 199 -31.84 4.08 20.73
N ARG A 200 -32.09 4.22 22.04
CA ARG A 200 -31.73 3.20 23.03
C ARG A 200 -32.54 1.92 22.86
N ILE A 201 -33.82 2.05 22.49
CA ILE A 201 -34.70 0.91 22.25
C ILE A 201 -34.19 0.09 21.07
N LEU A 202 -33.62 0.73 20.06
CA LEU A 202 -33.12 0.07 18.86
C LEU A 202 -31.91 -0.83 19.09
N LEU A 203 -31.16 -0.65 20.19
CA LEU A 203 -30.06 -1.53 20.56
C LEU A 203 -30.51 -2.99 20.75
N ARG A 204 -31.78 -3.24 21.08
CA ARG A 204 -32.34 -4.61 21.15
C ARG A 204 -32.27 -5.34 19.80
N PHE A 205 -32.16 -4.59 18.70
CA PHE A 205 -32.06 -5.12 17.33
C PHE A 205 -30.62 -5.11 16.78
N PHE A 206 -29.60 -4.84 17.61
CA PHE A 206 -28.20 -4.83 17.17
C PHE A 206 -27.77 -6.17 16.54
N ARG A 207 -28.25 -7.31 17.04
CA ARG A 207 -27.99 -8.62 16.41
C ARG A 207 -28.54 -8.72 14.97
N ARG A 208 -29.62 -8.00 14.66
CA ARG A 208 -30.16 -7.90 13.30
C ARG A 208 -29.28 -6.99 12.44
N MET A 209 -28.77 -5.89 13.00
CA MET A 209 -27.78 -5.05 12.32
C MET A 209 -26.51 -5.85 11.97
N LEU A 210 -26.07 -6.74 12.86
CA LEU A 210 -24.94 -7.65 12.57
C LEU A 210 -25.24 -8.60 11.40
N GLN A 211 -26.46 -9.15 11.32
CA GLN A 211 -26.89 -9.96 10.17
C GLN A 211 -26.89 -9.14 8.88
N THR A 212 -27.44 -7.93 8.92
CA THR A 212 -27.43 -6.99 7.78
C THR A 212 -26.00 -6.67 7.32
N ALA A 213 -25.07 -6.43 8.25
CA ALA A 213 -23.66 -6.18 7.91
C ALA A 213 -22.99 -7.41 7.28
N ASN A 214 -23.28 -8.62 7.78
CA ASN A 214 -22.78 -9.87 7.20
C ASN A 214 -23.30 -10.09 5.78
N GLU A 215 -24.60 -9.90 5.55
CA GLU A 215 -25.22 -10.03 4.22
C GLU A 215 -24.67 -8.99 3.25
N PHE A 216 -24.54 -7.74 3.70
CA PHE A 216 -23.99 -6.66 2.90
C PHE A 216 -22.53 -6.92 2.50
N PHE A 217 -21.68 -7.32 3.45
CA PHE A 217 -20.29 -7.63 3.14
C PHE A 217 -20.15 -8.91 2.32
N GLY A 218 -20.99 -9.93 2.56
CA GLY A 218 -20.98 -11.16 1.76
C GLY A 218 -21.22 -10.91 0.27
N ALA A 219 -22.11 -9.97 -0.08
CA ALA A 219 -22.33 -9.58 -1.47
C ALA A 219 -21.11 -8.88 -2.09
N LEU A 220 -20.41 -8.02 -1.33
CA LEU A 220 -19.18 -7.36 -1.78
C LEU A 220 -18.04 -8.38 -1.94
N GLU A 221 -17.97 -9.34 -1.03
CA GLU A 221 -16.94 -10.35 -0.96
C GLU A 221 -16.97 -11.30 -2.16
N GLU A 222 -18.14 -11.80 -2.55
CA GLU A 222 -18.30 -12.61 -3.75
C GLU A 222 -17.75 -11.88 -4.99
N ASN A 223 -18.01 -10.56 -5.08
CA ASN A 223 -17.46 -9.74 -6.14
C ASN A 223 -15.94 -9.60 -6.04
N ILE A 224 -15.39 -9.29 -4.86
CA ILE A 224 -13.94 -9.14 -4.64
C ILE A 224 -13.19 -10.43 -4.99
N VAL A 225 -13.68 -11.59 -4.50
CA VAL A 225 -13.05 -12.89 -4.74
C VAL A 225 -13.12 -13.24 -6.24
N GLY A 226 -14.25 -12.99 -6.90
CA GLY A 226 -14.38 -13.17 -8.35
C GLY A 226 -13.36 -12.34 -9.14
N LEU A 227 -13.14 -11.09 -8.74
CA LEU A 227 -12.14 -10.22 -9.37
C LEU A 227 -10.70 -10.70 -9.13
N PHE A 228 -10.37 -11.20 -7.93
CA PHE A 228 -9.06 -11.81 -7.68
C PHE A 228 -8.81 -13.04 -8.55
N GLU A 229 -9.80 -13.92 -8.66
CA GLU A 229 -9.64 -15.12 -9.49
C GLU A 229 -9.52 -14.81 -10.98
N THR A 230 -10.13 -13.71 -11.44
CA THR A 230 -10.10 -13.27 -12.85
C THR A 230 -8.83 -12.51 -13.22
N HIS A 231 -8.33 -11.65 -12.33
CA HIS A 231 -7.31 -10.66 -12.69
C HIS A 231 -5.91 -10.94 -12.12
N LEU A 232 -5.78 -11.82 -11.12
CA LEU A 232 -4.47 -12.18 -10.56
C LEU A 232 -3.88 -13.40 -11.29
N SER A 233 -2.57 -13.39 -11.52
CA SER A 233 -1.85 -14.59 -11.95
C SER A 233 -1.77 -15.63 -10.83
N ASP A 234 -1.52 -16.90 -11.14
CA ASP A 234 -1.40 -17.95 -10.13
C ASP A 234 -0.28 -17.66 -9.12
N GLU A 235 0.84 -17.08 -9.57
CA GLU A 235 1.94 -16.64 -8.72
C GLU A 235 1.52 -15.50 -7.77
N GLU A 236 0.75 -14.53 -8.28
CA GLU A 236 0.21 -13.44 -7.46
C GLU A 236 -0.77 -13.98 -6.41
N LYS A 237 -1.67 -14.91 -6.79
CA LYS A 237 -2.64 -15.53 -5.87
C LYS A 237 -1.94 -16.21 -4.69
N VAL A 238 -0.82 -16.91 -4.92
CA VAL A 238 -0.05 -17.55 -3.84
C VAL A 238 0.45 -16.51 -2.83
N HIS A 239 1.07 -15.44 -3.29
CA HIS A 239 1.57 -14.38 -2.40
C HIS A 239 0.44 -13.65 -1.68
N VAL A 240 -0.64 -13.32 -2.39
CA VAL A 240 -1.79 -12.60 -1.84
C VAL A 240 -2.49 -13.41 -0.73
N LYS A 241 -2.66 -14.72 -0.92
CA LYS A 241 -3.21 -15.62 0.13
C LYS A 241 -2.28 -15.74 1.33
N ALA A 242 -0.97 -15.74 1.11
CA ALA A 242 0.02 -15.89 2.17
C ALA A 242 0.16 -14.62 3.03
N LEU A 243 0.21 -13.44 2.42
CA LEU A 243 0.44 -12.17 3.11
C LEU A 243 -0.81 -11.57 3.77
N GLY A 244 -2.00 -12.04 3.37
CA GLY A 244 -3.26 -11.44 3.77
C GLY A 244 -3.55 -10.14 3.02
N VAL A 245 -4.83 -9.77 3.03
CA VAL A 245 -5.38 -8.71 2.21
C VAL A 245 -6.06 -7.70 3.12
N PRO A 246 -5.44 -6.52 3.33
CA PRO A 246 -6.08 -5.45 4.06
C PRO A 246 -7.30 -4.95 3.27
N VAL A 247 -8.40 -4.73 3.99
CA VAL A 247 -9.63 -4.14 3.47
C VAL A 247 -9.80 -2.76 4.10
N VAL A 248 -9.80 -1.73 3.27
CA VAL A 248 -10.19 -0.38 3.62
C VAL A 248 -11.61 -0.16 3.20
N PHE A 249 -12.42 0.34 4.11
CA PHE A 249 -13.81 0.66 3.84
C PHE A 249 -14.07 2.07 4.32
N TYR A 250 -14.18 3.00 3.38
CA TYR A 250 -14.47 4.40 3.68
C TYR A 250 -15.84 4.76 3.15
N SER A 251 -16.71 5.22 4.05
CA SER A 251 -17.95 5.87 3.66
C SER A 251 -17.78 7.38 3.56
N THR A 252 -18.28 7.98 2.48
CA THR A 252 -18.18 9.42 2.23
C THR A 252 -19.46 10.14 2.65
N GLY A 253 -20.13 10.88 1.76
CA GLY A 253 -21.24 11.78 2.09
C GLY A 253 -22.49 11.09 2.64
N GLY A 254 -22.85 9.90 2.13
CA GLY A 254 -24.18 9.33 2.30
C GLY A 254 -24.60 8.96 3.73
N VAL A 255 -23.66 8.73 4.64
CA VAL A 255 -23.97 8.27 6.01
C VAL A 255 -23.56 9.25 7.11
N ARG A 256 -23.16 10.47 6.74
CA ARG A 256 -22.71 11.48 7.69
C ARG A 256 -23.84 11.97 8.60
N ASP A 257 -25.07 11.96 8.10
CA ASP A 257 -26.25 12.55 8.75
C ASP A 257 -27.03 11.56 9.64
N PHE A 258 -26.60 10.29 9.74
CA PHE A 258 -27.15 9.41 10.77
C PHE A 258 -26.63 9.84 12.14
N HIS A 259 -27.55 10.36 12.95
CA HIS A 259 -27.27 10.72 14.34
C HIS A 259 -27.25 9.48 15.25
N ASP A 260 -26.93 9.69 16.53
CA ASP A 260 -26.80 8.64 17.55
C ASP A 260 -25.77 7.55 17.19
N TRP A 261 -26.07 6.29 17.52
CA TRP A 261 -25.11 5.18 17.45
C TRP A 261 -25.17 4.39 16.15
N TYR A 262 -26.13 4.65 15.24
CA TYR A 262 -26.42 3.76 14.11
C TYR A 262 -25.22 3.57 13.19
N ARG A 263 -24.60 4.67 12.77
CA ARG A 263 -23.41 4.64 11.91
C ARG A 263 -22.27 3.90 12.58
N ASP A 264 -21.90 4.32 13.78
CA ASP A 264 -20.73 3.78 14.48
C ASP A 264 -20.94 2.31 14.87
N GLY A 265 -22.17 1.95 15.27
CA GLY A 265 -22.59 0.57 15.53
C GLY A 265 -22.55 -0.30 14.29
N PHE A 266 -22.98 0.21 13.14
CA PHE A 266 -22.88 -0.51 11.87
C PHE A 266 -21.42 -0.73 11.46
N PHE A 267 -20.55 0.26 11.65
CA PHE A 267 -19.12 0.09 11.38
C PHE A 267 -18.45 -0.93 12.32
N VAL A 268 -18.89 -1.05 13.57
CA VAL A 268 -18.46 -2.14 14.46
C VAL A 268 -18.88 -3.50 13.90
N ALA A 269 -20.15 -3.64 13.51
CA ALA A 269 -20.67 -4.87 12.91
C ALA A 269 -19.94 -5.22 11.60
N LEU A 270 -19.73 -4.24 10.73
CA LEU A 270 -19.05 -4.41 9.44
C LEU A 270 -17.60 -4.87 9.61
N ARG A 271 -16.84 -4.30 10.55
CA ARG A 271 -15.47 -4.77 10.85
C ARG A 271 -15.48 -6.22 11.36
N HIS A 272 -16.47 -6.58 12.17
CA HIS A 272 -16.64 -7.97 12.60
C HIS A 272 -16.91 -8.89 11.40
N SER A 273 -17.79 -8.48 10.49
CA SER A 273 -18.08 -9.22 9.25
C SER A 273 -16.85 -9.41 8.38
N ILE A 274 -16.03 -8.38 8.20
CA ILE A 274 -14.78 -8.43 7.42
C ILE A 274 -13.76 -9.38 8.06
N ASN A 275 -13.56 -9.30 9.38
CA ASN A 275 -12.50 -10.03 10.07
C ASN A 275 -12.83 -11.50 10.38
N ASN A 276 -14.11 -11.87 10.44
CA ASN A 276 -14.54 -13.26 10.70
C ASN A 276 -14.97 -13.97 9.43
N PHE A 277 -14.66 -13.37 8.28
CA PHE A 277 -15.05 -13.91 7.01
C PHE A 277 -14.27 -15.18 6.66
N SER A 278 -14.97 -16.18 6.11
CA SER A 278 -14.39 -17.45 5.68
C SER A 278 -14.77 -17.71 4.23
N ASN A 279 -13.85 -17.43 3.29
CA ASN A 279 -14.01 -17.88 1.90
C ASN A 279 -13.52 -19.30 1.74
N LYS A 280 -14.13 -20.01 0.80
CA LYS A 280 -13.68 -21.34 0.37
C LYS A 280 -12.29 -21.31 -0.29
N ILE A 281 -11.84 -20.15 -0.76
CA ILE A 281 -10.64 -19.96 -1.60
C ILE A 281 -9.40 -19.50 -0.78
N SER A 282 -9.57 -19.30 0.52
CA SER A 282 -8.53 -18.96 1.52
C SER A 282 -7.83 -17.60 1.37
N TYR A 283 -8.49 -16.57 0.81
CA TYR A 283 -8.00 -15.18 0.94
C TYR A 283 -8.28 -14.66 2.35
N LYS A 284 -7.22 -14.22 3.04
CA LYS A 284 -7.31 -13.73 4.42
C LYS A 284 -7.61 -12.24 4.43
N PHE A 285 -8.89 -11.88 4.44
CA PHE A 285 -9.34 -10.50 4.58
C PHE A 285 -9.21 -10.04 6.02
N PHE A 286 -8.73 -8.81 6.20
CA PHE A 286 -8.69 -8.20 7.53
C PHE A 286 -8.80 -6.68 7.45
N THR A 287 -9.31 -6.09 8.53
CA THR A 287 -9.44 -4.66 8.71
C THR A 287 -9.37 -4.29 10.19
N ASN A 288 -9.31 -3.00 10.47
CA ASN A 288 -9.31 -2.46 11.83
C ASN A 288 -10.05 -1.10 11.85
N PRO A 289 -10.25 -0.47 13.02
CA PRO A 289 -10.96 0.82 13.14
C PRO A 289 -10.32 1.99 12.37
N GLU A 290 -9.03 1.92 12.04
CA GLU A 290 -8.36 2.96 11.24
C GLU A 290 -8.65 2.78 9.74
N LEU A 291 -8.78 1.53 9.30
CA LEU A 291 -9.00 1.15 7.89
C LEU A 291 -10.48 1.14 7.49
N THR A 292 -11.37 0.84 8.42
CA THR A 292 -12.82 0.78 8.16
C THR A 292 -13.55 1.76 9.07
N ARG A 293 -13.83 2.93 8.51
CA ARG A 293 -14.44 4.09 9.19
C ARG A 293 -15.08 5.06 8.21
N PRO A 294 -16.01 5.91 8.65
CA PRO A 294 -16.42 7.07 7.87
C PRO A 294 -15.28 8.09 7.73
N ILE A 295 -15.24 8.78 6.59
CA ILE A 295 -14.32 9.90 6.34
C ILE A 295 -15.10 11.19 6.04
N THR A 296 -14.55 12.32 6.49
CA THR A 296 -15.11 13.65 6.21
C THR A 296 -14.77 14.09 4.78
N GLY A 297 -15.48 15.09 4.27
CA GLY A 297 -15.20 15.64 2.94
C GLY A 297 -13.82 16.31 2.85
N ALA A 298 -13.30 16.83 3.96
CA ALA A 298 -11.95 17.38 4.02
C ALA A 298 -10.88 16.27 3.94
N GLU A 299 -11.07 15.15 4.65
CA GLU A 299 -10.18 13.99 4.54
C GLU A 299 -10.16 13.39 3.13
N GLU A 300 -11.34 13.29 2.51
CA GLU A 300 -11.50 12.87 1.11
C GLU A 300 -10.65 13.74 0.15
N GLY A 301 -10.69 15.07 0.33
CA GLY A 301 -9.86 16.00 -0.44
C GLY A 301 -8.36 15.87 -0.17
N LEU A 302 -7.96 15.61 1.09
CA LEU A 302 -6.55 15.35 1.43
C LEU A 302 -6.04 14.05 0.79
N TYR A 303 -6.88 13.02 0.73
CA TYR A 303 -6.55 11.78 0.02
C TYR A 303 -6.43 12.03 -1.48
N ALA A 304 -7.37 12.76 -2.11
CA ALA A 304 -7.26 13.15 -3.52
C ALA A 304 -5.97 13.93 -3.82
N PHE A 305 -5.59 14.86 -2.94
CA PHE A 305 -4.34 15.61 -3.03
C PHE A 305 -3.11 14.69 -2.98
N LEU A 306 -3.09 13.72 -2.07
CA LEU A 306 -2.00 12.75 -1.97
C LEU A 306 -1.94 11.83 -3.20
N THR A 307 -3.09 11.36 -3.71
CA THR A 307 -3.15 10.57 -4.94
C THR A 307 -2.56 11.34 -6.12
N LEU A 308 -3.04 12.57 -6.37
CA LEU A 308 -2.54 13.40 -7.49
C LEU A 308 -1.02 13.56 -7.41
N ASN A 309 -0.51 13.94 -6.24
CA ASN A 309 0.91 14.24 -6.08
C ASN A 309 1.79 12.99 -6.08
N HIS A 310 1.29 11.85 -5.64
CA HIS A 310 2.00 10.57 -5.76
C HIS A 310 2.08 10.13 -7.22
N LEU A 311 0.96 10.15 -7.94
CA LEU A 311 0.88 9.69 -9.34
C LEU A 311 1.61 10.60 -10.32
N THR A 312 1.68 11.90 -10.02
CA THR A 312 2.47 12.86 -10.81
C THR A 312 3.93 12.93 -10.38
N HIS A 313 4.37 12.03 -9.48
CA HIS A 313 5.73 11.97 -8.93
C HIS A 313 6.20 13.27 -8.27
N ARG A 314 5.28 14.08 -7.75
CA ARG A 314 5.57 15.32 -7.00
C ARG A 314 5.79 15.06 -5.52
N LEU A 315 5.21 13.98 -4.99
CA LEU A 315 5.40 13.55 -3.61
C LEU A 315 6.63 12.63 -3.49
N LYS A 316 7.78 13.20 -3.14
CA LYS A 316 9.06 12.48 -2.96
C LYS A 316 9.63 12.66 -1.56
N GLU A 317 10.44 11.69 -1.10
CA GLU A 317 11.22 11.85 0.13
C GLU A 317 12.35 12.87 -0.06
N GLU A 318 12.93 12.89 -1.27
CA GLU A 318 13.87 13.92 -1.69
C GLU A 318 13.13 15.22 -2.01
N SER A 319 13.56 16.33 -1.42
CA SER A 319 12.98 17.65 -1.65
C SER A 319 13.31 18.18 -3.04
N SER A 320 12.32 18.79 -3.70
CA SER A 320 12.52 19.50 -4.97
C SER A 320 13.30 20.81 -4.79
N PHE A 321 13.03 21.53 -3.70
CA PHE A 321 13.66 22.81 -3.39
C PHE A 321 14.02 22.90 -1.92
N CYS A 322 15.11 23.61 -1.62
CA CYS A 322 15.47 23.95 -0.26
C CYS A 322 15.95 25.40 -0.18
N ASP A 323 15.21 26.21 0.55
CA ASP A 323 15.59 27.59 0.81
C ASP A 323 16.35 27.69 2.13
N ARG A 324 17.35 28.58 2.16
CA ARG A 324 17.94 29.08 3.40
C ARG A 324 17.10 30.29 3.81
N GLY A 325 16.27 30.13 4.83
CA GLY A 325 15.48 31.24 5.36
C GLY A 325 16.35 32.30 6.07
N GLU A 326 15.71 33.31 6.66
CA GLU A 326 16.38 34.20 7.63
C GLU A 326 16.73 33.39 8.89
N GLY A 327 17.95 32.85 8.92
CA GLY A 327 18.49 31.99 9.97
C GLY A 327 19.19 30.75 9.39
N ASP A 328 19.99 30.05 10.20
CA ASP A 328 20.72 28.83 9.77
C ASP A 328 19.83 27.60 9.50
N PHE A 329 18.51 27.77 9.44
CA PHE A 329 17.55 26.70 9.21
C PHE A 329 17.26 26.52 7.72
N LYS A 330 17.60 25.33 7.19
CA LYS A 330 17.28 24.91 5.83
C LYS A 330 15.86 24.37 5.77
N THR A 331 14.96 25.04 5.04
CA THR A 331 13.59 24.57 4.80
C THR A 331 13.48 23.91 3.45
N CYS A 332 13.17 22.62 3.43
CA CYS A 332 13.03 21.83 2.20
C CYS A 332 11.56 21.50 1.92
N ARG A 333 11.15 21.57 0.65
CA ARG A 333 9.77 21.36 0.19
C ARG A 333 9.72 20.62 -1.15
N ASN A 334 8.56 20.02 -1.42
CA ASN A 334 8.21 19.46 -2.73
C ASN A 334 7.38 20.44 -3.55
N ASP A 335 7.50 20.35 -4.87
CA ASP A 335 6.66 21.08 -5.81
C ASP A 335 5.30 20.38 -5.98
N LEU A 336 4.45 20.50 -4.95
CA LEU A 336 3.15 19.84 -4.92
C LEU A 336 2.12 20.60 -5.79
N ALA A 337 1.31 19.86 -6.54
CA ALA A 337 0.19 20.41 -7.29
C ALA A 337 -1.07 20.48 -6.41
N GLY A 338 -1.85 21.55 -6.58
CA GLY A 338 -3.19 21.63 -6.00
C GLY A 338 -4.20 20.77 -6.75
N VAL A 339 -5.28 20.39 -6.07
CA VAL A 339 -6.42 19.66 -6.63
C VAL A 339 -7.71 20.42 -6.31
N VAL A 340 -8.60 20.47 -7.31
CA VAL A 340 -9.99 20.88 -7.16
C VAL A 340 -10.85 19.74 -7.69
N GLU A 341 -11.72 19.23 -6.85
CA GLU A 341 -12.56 18.08 -7.12
C GLU A 341 -14.02 18.44 -6.91
N PHE A 342 -14.89 18.04 -7.85
CA PHE A 342 -16.33 18.12 -7.72
C PHE A 342 -16.91 16.71 -7.65
N GLY A 343 -17.27 16.27 -6.46
CA GLY A 343 -17.98 15.02 -6.23
C GLY A 343 -19.50 15.19 -6.28
N GLY A 344 -20.24 14.09 -6.08
CA GLY A 344 -21.71 14.13 -6.01
C GLY A 344 -22.20 14.97 -4.82
N THR A 345 -21.66 14.72 -3.63
CA THR A 345 -22.13 15.36 -2.38
C THR A 345 -21.34 16.61 -1.95
N SER A 346 -20.13 16.81 -2.44
CA SER A 346 -19.30 17.96 -2.05
C SER A 346 -18.22 18.25 -3.08
N ALA A 347 -17.71 19.48 -3.05
CA ALA A 347 -16.48 19.86 -3.74
C ALA A 347 -15.32 20.04 -2.76
N GLN A 348 -14.12 19.64 -3.15
CA GLN A 348 -12.91 19.74 -2.35
C GLN A 348 -11.88 20.61 -3.06
N VAL A 349 -11.20 21.46 -2.31
CA VAL A 349 -10.09 22.28 -2.79
C VAL A 349 -8.92 22.08 -1.84
N VAL A 350 -7.82 21.54 -2.35
CA VAL A 350 -6.59 21.32 -1.56
C VAL A 350 -5.36 21.76 -2.34
N PHE A 351 -4.57 22.68 -1.80
CA PHE A 351 -3.35 23.19 -2.45
C PHE A 351 -2.28 23.56 -1.42
N PRO A 352 -0.98 23.50 -1.78
CA PRO A 352 0.10 23.84 -0.87
C PRO A 352 0.09 25.34 -0.53
N LEU A 353 0.40 25.67 0.72
CA LEU A 353 0.56 27.05 1.18
C LEU A 353 1.92 27.61 0.73
N ALA A 354 1.94 28.82 0.14
CA ALA A 354 3.19 29.45 -0.23
C ALA A 354 3.94 29.96 1.02
N PRO A 355 5.29 29.95 1.04
CA PRO A 355 6.05 30.39 2.22
C PRO A 355 5.78 31.83 2.67
N THR A 356 5.40 32.69 1.74
CA THR A 356 5.14 34.13 1.97
C THR A 356 3.71 34.42 2.41
N ASP A 357 2.82 33.42 2.42
CA ASP A 357 1.41 33.65 2.67
C ASP A 357 1.15 33.89 4.16
N VAL A 358 0.52 35.02 4.46
CA VAL A 358 0.01 35.34 5.79
C VAL A 358 -1.50 35.07 5.79
N LEU A 359 -1.92 34.05 6.51
CA LEU A 359 -3.33 33.66 6.59
C LEU A 359 -4.12 34.56 7.55
N PRO A 360 -5.41 34.85 7.27
CA PRO A 360 -6.31 35.45 8.25
C PRO A 360 -6.37 34.61 9.53
N SER A 361 -6.51 35.26 10.69
CA SER A 361 -6.47 34.58 12.00
C SER A 361 -7.56 33.51 12.21
N SER A 362 -8.63 33.55 11.42
CA SER A 362 -9.72 32.58 11.45
C SER A 362 -9.46 31.32 10.61
N VAL A 363 -8.40 31.31 9.80
CA VAL A 363 -8.04 30.21 8.91
C VAL A 363 -6.69 29.63 9.31
N LYS A 364 -6.58 28.31 9.32
CA LYS A 364 -5.34 27.62 9.63
C LYS A 364 -4.90 26.72 8.47
N ALA A 365 -3.59 26.66 8.26
CA ALA A 365 -3.01 25.64 7.40
C ALA A 365 -3.11 24.25 8.07
N VAL A 366 -3.35 23.24 7.24
CA VAL A 366 -3.30 21.84 7.62
C VAL A 366 -1.90 21.33 7.33
N ASN A 367 -1.15 20.95 8.37
CA ASN A 367 0.17 20.35 8.20
C ASN A 367 0.01 18.82 8.09
N LEU A 368 0.38 18.24 6.94
CA LEU A 368 0.12 16.82 6.66
C LEU A 368 0.89 15.88 7.61
N GLN A 369 2.05 16.29 8.13
CA GLN A 369 2.81 15.52 9.11
C GLN A 369 2.17 15.56 10.49
N ARG A 370 1.72 16.74 10.93
CA ARG A 370 1.06 16.93 12.22
C ARG A 370 -0.25 16.14 12.29
N GLU A 371 -1.04 16.21 11.22
CA GLU A 371 -2.30 15.48 11.10
C GLU A 371 -2.10 13.99 10.70
N ARG A 372 -0.85 13.52 10.60
CA ARG A 372 -0.46 12.13 10.30
C ARG A 372 -0.90 11.60 8.92
N PHE A 373 -1.22 12.48 7.97
CA PHE A 373 -1.46 12.15 6.56
C PHE A 373 -0.17 11.79 5.81
N LEU A 374 0.96 12.37 6.23
CA LEU A 374 2.26 12.13 5.63
C LEU A 374 3.32 11.89 6.72
N PRO A 375 4.23 10.92 6.58
CA PRO A 375 5.27 10.67 7.57
C PRO A 375 6.38 11.72 7.52
N LYS A 376 7.08 11.89 8.65
CA LYS A 376 8.14 12.90 8.84
C LYS A 376 9.33 12.81 7.89
N ARG A 377 9.52 11.66 7.22
CA ARG A 377 10.59 11.48 6.23
C ARG A 377 10.38 12.27 4.95
N TYR A 378 9.14 12.69 4.67
CA TYR A 378 8.84 13.58 3.55
C TYR A 378 9.01 15.04 3.97
N PRO A 379 9.38 15.94 3.03
CA PRO A 379 9.40 17.38 3.26
C PRO A 379 8.07 17.90 3.84
N SER A 380 8.15 18.90 4.74
CA SER A 380 6.97 19.47 5.39
C SER A 380 5.96 19.96 4.34
N ALA A 381 4.69 19.58 4.51
CA ALA A 381 3.62 19.93 3.59
C ALA A 381 2.51 20.63 4.38
N ASP A 382 2.46 21.95 4.26
CA ASP A 382 1.37 22.79 4.74
C ASP A 382 0.42 23.06 3.58
N VAL A 383 -0.86 22.75 3.77
CA VAL A 383 -1.89 22.90 2.73
C VAL A 383 -3.07 23.70 3.24
N ILE A 384 -3.74 24.40 2.33
CA ILE A 384 -5.12 24.83 2.50
C ILE A 384 -6.00 23.68 2.07
N SER A 385 -6.95 23.29 2.90
CA SER A 385 -7.90 22.20 2.62
C SER A 385 -9.29 22.64 3.02
N VAL A 386 -10.21 22.64 2.06
CA VAL A 386 -11.60 23.02 2.25
C VAL A 386 -12.51 22.02 1.54
N SER A 387 -13.65 21.71 2.15
CA SER A 387 -14.69 20.88 1.56
C SER A 387 -16.04 21.57 1.71
N PHE A 388 -16.73 21.77 0.59
CA PHE A 388 -18.00 22.47 0.50
C PHE A 388 -19.09 21.50 0.07
N MET A 389 -20.00 21.17 1.00
CA MET A 389 -21.15 20.30 0.70
C MET A 389 -22.13 20.94 -0.28
N HIS A 390 -22.32 22.26 -0.22
CA HIS A 390 -23.23 23.01 -1.09
C HIS A 390 -22.76 23.17 -2.55
N LEU A 391 -21.57 22.66 -2.88
CA LEU A 391 -21.00 22.66 -4.23
C LEU A 391 -20.95 21.26 -4.84
N GLY A 392 -21.57 20.27 -4.19
CA GLY A 392 -21.83 18.97 -4.81
C GLY A 392 -22.71 19.11 -6.06
N VAL A 393 -22.63 18.12 -6.95
CA VAL A 393 -23.45 18.08 -8.17
C VAL A 393 -24.91 17.74 -7.87
N ASP A 394 -25.15 16.97 -6.79
CA ASP A 394 -26.48 16.63 -6.27
C ASP A 394 -27.01 17.74 -5.35
#